data_AF-A0A6A6QE71-F1
#
_entry.id   AF-A0A6A6QE71-F1
#
_cell.length_a   1.000
_cell.length_b   1.000
_cell.length_c   1.000
_cell.angle_alpha   90.00
_cell.angle_beta   90.00
_cell.angle_gamma   90.00
#
_symmetry.space_group_name_H-M   'P 1'
#
loop_
_entity.id
_entity.type
_entity.pdbx_description
1 polymer ?
#
loop_
_entity_poly.entity_id
_entity_poly.type
_entity_poly.pdbx_seq_one_letter_code
_entity_poly.pdbx_strand_id
1 'polypeptide(L)'
;MALDSGCKADDLPAHGWEYYPLNLADDVLLGINGQLYNERLANWARLMCSAETNIGVITSNDGLIPTYKRITEGTSPGTVPTQRNRGIASTKIISISQEHSFKPFPITEAHLRKILSYHYVAPVFLDVLHGHAAESLVFEEGYSNTFCDVSRRGPKKFELAYQLKYPERHGRAQDLKFTMRQTAVYHRVSVTEKGSQRICLMFHPKEDSAAEEALIHEARSYERWRLIEANPLRQNLMILLAYVDNWRDYLTELGELYQHHQTYISAVEFDNDDDFNKTFNFNVMDKLRRLEVKVQSIPVILTATSNLVDCLSKSNVMFAAEELYDRAEYDGVAVALDHIGVRVRGYQSSTESIGIRLKGLIKLVADTLSLRNQSSAAASQKIALDHQRIATDISDRVLVLTQDSVDDNSVIRLVTLVGMFYLPSSFVASIFGMNFFDFDSQTSSIRIATDFWIYLVVTVPLTALTAAGWWLAADRQKDKRLPRKSCSKV
;
A
#
# COMPACT_ATOMS: atom_id res chain seq x y z
N MET A 1 27.61 -39.90 43.87
CA MET A 1 28.08 -38.96 44.89
C MET A 1 27.39 -37.63 44.58
N ALA A 2 26.45 -37.23 45.43
CA ALA A 2 25.50 -36.16 45.19
C ALA A 2 26.22 -34.81 45.04
N LEU A 3 25.94 -34.09 43.95
CA LEU A 3 26.22 -32.66 43.86
C LEU A 3 24.90 -31.93 44.10
N ASP A 4 24.77 -31.53 45.35
CA ASP A 4 23.85 -30.55 45.88
C ASP A 4 24.16 -29.19 45.23
N SER A 5 23.51 -28.87 44.11
CA SER A 5 23.57 -27.54 43.49
C SER A 5 22.36 -26.72 43.89
N GLY A 6 22.28 -26.39 45.19
CA GLY A 6 21.53 -25.22 45.61
C GLY A 6 22.01 -24.02 44.80
N CYS A 7 21.11 -23.37 44.09
CA CYS A 7 21.36 -22.13 43.36
C CYS A 7 21.87 -21.06 44.36
N LYS A 8 23.18 -21.01 44.57
CA LYS A 8 23.84 -19.83 45.12
C LYS A 8 23.77 -18.76 44.04
N ALA A 9 22.90 -17.77 44.25
CA ALA A 9 22.85 -16.52 43.49
C ALA A 9 24.05 -15.60 43.82
N ASP A 10 25.18 -16.20 44.15
CA ASP A 10 26.38 -15.57 44.72
C ASP A 10 27.56 -16.01 43.85
N ASP A 11 27.71 -15.32 42.72
CA ASP A 11 28.97 -14.97 42.04
C ASP A 11 28.66 -14.70 40.56
N LEU A 12 28.67 -13.43 40.13
CA LEU A 12 28.94 -13.19 38.70
C LEU A 12 30.35 -13.73 38.45
N PRO A 13 30.57 -14.56 37.44
CA PRO A 13 31.90 -14.59 36.86
C PRO A 13 32.16 -13.21 36.25
N ALA A 14 33.30 -12.59 36.56
CA ALA A 14 33.75 -11.32 35.98
C ALA A 14 33.87 -11.37 34.43
N HIS A 15 33.74 -12.57 33.87
CA HIS A 15 33.87 -12.96 32.48
C HIS A 15 32.70 -13.88 32.10
N GLY A 16 32.23 -13.85 30.86
CA GLY A 16 31.20 -14.78 30.35
C GLY A 16 29.94 -14.08 29.83
N TRP A 17 29.65 -12.86 30.28
CA TRP A 17 28.52 -12.05 29.79
C TRP A 17 28.67 -11.72 28.30
N GLU A 18 29.90 -11.69 27.79
CA GLU A 18 30.22 -11.52 26.37
C GLU A 18 29.54 -12.59 25.51
N TYR A 19 29.38 -13.81 26.06
CA TYR A 19 28.82 -14.96 25.37
C TYR A 19 27.31 -15.11 25.54
N TYR A 20 26.60 -14.15 26.13
CA TYR A 20 25.13 -14.22 26.26
C TYR A 20 24.43 -14.58 24.94
N PRO A 21 23.48 -15.54 24.93
CA PRO A 21 22.92 -16.25 26.08
C PRO A 21 23.62 -17.56 26.50
N LEU A 22 24.77 -17.91 25.91
CA LEU A 22 25.48 -19.19 26.17
C LEU A 22 26.02 -19.31 27.61
N ASN A 23 26.07 -18.20 28.35
CA ASN A 23 26.44 -18.17 29.76
C ASN A 23 25.25 -18.45 30.71
N LEU A 24 24.03 -18.59 30.20
CA LEU A 24 22.87 -19.05 30.97
C LEU A 24 22.87 -20.58 31.05
N ALA A 25 22.11 -21.13 32.00
CA ALA A 25 21.98 -22.57 32.16
C ALA A 25 21.23 -23.24 30.99
N ASP A 26 21.53 -24.51 30.71
CA ASP A 26 20.98 -25.27 29.57
C ASP A 26 19.45 -25.37 29.56
N ASP A 27 18.80 -25.31 30.73
CA ASP A 27 17.35 -25.31 30.86
C ASP A 27 16.71 -24.05 30.27
N VAL A 28 17.40 -22.91 30.32
CA VAL A 28 16.99 -21.64 29.71
C VAL A 28 17.20 -21.63 28.19
N LEU A 29 18.06 -22.53 27.67
CA LEU A 29 18.36 -22.68 26.25
C LEU A 29 17.55 -23.79 25.57
N LEU A 30 16.64 -24.46 26.28
CA LEU A 30 15.88 -25.58 25.72
C LEU A 30 15.00 -25.12 24.54
N GLY A 31 15.25 -25.69 23.36
CA GLY A 31 14.55 -25.31 22.12
C GLY A 31 15.09 -24.04 21.44
N ILE A 32 16.19 -23.47 21.95
CA ILE A 32 16.82 -22.25 21.45
C ILE A 32 18.22 -22.55 20.95
N ASN A 33 18.58 -22.03 19.78
CA ASN A 33 19.96 -22.07 19.29
C ASN A 33 20.76 -20.90 19.90
N GLY A 34 21.40 -21.13 21.05
CA GLY A 34 22.12 -20.09 21.79
C GLY A 34 23.17 -19.33 20.97
N GLN A 35 23.88 -20.02 20.07
CA GLN A 35 24.87 -19.39 19.20
C GLN A 35 24.22 -18.43 18.20
N LEU A 36 23.11 -18.84 17.58
CA LEU A 36 22.33 -17.98 16.69
C LEU A 36 21.82 -16.72 17.41
N TYR A 37 21.36 -16.85 18.66
CA TYR A 37 20.89 -15.71 19.45
C TYR A 37 22.03 -14.76 19.84
N ASN A 38 23.22 -15.29 20.13
CA ASN A 38 24.41 -14.48 20.39
C ASN A 38 24.79 -13.63 19.17
N GLU A 39 24.80 -14.24 17.97
CA GLU A 39 25.09 -13.57 16.69
C GLU A 39 24.00 -12.54 16.34
N ARG A 40 22.73 -12.90 16.52
CA ARG A 40 21.59 -12.00 16.32
C ARG A 40 21.62 -10.79 17.26
N LEU A 41 22.02 -10.98 18.51
CA LEU A 41 22.18 -9.88 19.46
C LEU A 41 23.31 -8.93 19.02
N ALA A 42 24.45 -9.46 18.58
CA ALA A 42 25.56 -8.64 18.08
C ALA A 42 25.13 -7.81 16.85
N ASN A 43 24.42 -8.42 15.90
CA ASN A 43 23.90 -7.72 14.72
C ASN A 43 22.85 -6.65 15.09
N TRP A 44 21.94 -6.97 16.01
CA TRP A 44 20.95 -6.01 16.48
C TRP A 44 21.61 -4.84 17.24
N ALA A 45 22.58 -5.12 18.10
CA ALA A 45 23.28 -4.09 18.86
C ALA A 45 24.03 -3.12 17.94
N ARG A 46 24.63 -3.58 16.84
CA ARG A 46 25.24 -2.68 15.84
C ARG A 46 24.26 -1.66 15.25
N LEU A 47 22.98 -2.00 15.15
CA LEU A 47 21.94 -1.15 14.57
C LEU A 47 21.22 -0.31 15.63
N MET A 48 21.02 -0.87 16.82
CA MET A 48 20.08 -0.37 17.83
C MET A 48 20.74 0.03 19.15
N CYS A 49 22.05 -0.10 19.31
CA CYS A 49 22.80 0.45 20.46
C CYS A 49 23.62 1.68 20.04
N SER A 50 23.65 2.71 20.88
CA SER A 50 24.56 3.85 20.73
C SER A 50 25.76 3.73 21.66
N ALA A 51 26.73 4.63 21.50
CA ALA A 51 27.86 4.73 22.43
C ALA A 51 27.43 5.29 23.80
N GLU A 52 26.39 6.13 23.82
CA GLU A 52 25.89 6.78 25.02
C GLU A 52 25.14 5.80 25.92
N THR A 53 25.07 6.10 27.21
CA THR A 53 24.26 5.35 28.18
C THR A 53 23.26 6.30 28.83
N ASN A 54 21.96 6.01 28.73
CA ASN A 54 20.88 6.70 29.43
C ASN A 54 19.84 5.66 29.86
N ILE A 55 19.91 5.25 31.13
CA ILE A 55 19.08 4.16 31.68
C ILE A 55 18.37 4.66 32.93
N GLY A 56 17.03 4.66 32.92
CA GLY A 56 16.21 4.89 34.10
C GLY A 56 16.12 3.62 34.94
N VAL A 57 16.34 3.72 36.25
CA VAL A 57 16.26 2.58 37.17
C VAL A 57 15.40 2.95 38.37
N ILE A 58 14.29 2.23 38.55
CA ILE A 58 13.48 2.26 39.77
C ILE A 58 13.81 1.02 40.58
N THR A 59 14.19 1.19 41.84
CA THR A 59 14.48 0.08 42.77
C THR A 59 13.68 0.26 44.05
N SER A 60 12.99 -0.80 44.46
CA SER A 60 12.30 -0.83 45.74
C SER A 60 13.26 -0.84 46.92
N ASN A 61 12.79 -0.29 48.05
CA ASN A 61 13.59 -0.10 49.26
C ASN A 61 12.81 -0.59 50.49
N ASP A 62 12.48 -1.88 50.57
CA ASP A 62 11.97 -2.60 51.77
C ASP A 62 11.22 -1.72 52.80
N GLY A 63 10.03 -1.22 52.44
CA GLY A 63 9.21 -0.41 53.34
C GLY A 63 9.42 1.12 53.28
N LEU A 64 10.25 1.60 52.35
CA LEU A 64 10.51 3.02 52.09
C LEU A 64 10.12 3.42 50.66
N ILE A 65 10.12 4.73 50.42
CA ILE A 65 9.91 5.29 49.08
C ILE A 65 10.97 4.70 48.12
N PRO A 66 10.56 4.19 46.95
CA PRO A 66 11.48 3.68 45.94
C PRO A 66 12.50 4.74 45.50
N THR A 67 13.66 4.27 45.06
CA THR A 67 14.66 5.14 44.44
C THR A 67 14.51 5.12 42.94
N TYR A 68 14.38 6.31 42.33
CA TYR A 68 14.54 6.51 40.90
C TYR A 68 15.90 7.15 40.64
N LYS A 69 16.70 6.53 39.77
CA LYS A 69 18.00 7.04 39.33
C LYS A 69 18.11 6.92 37.82
N ARG A 70 18.60 7.96 37.15
CA ARG A 70 18.94 7.93 35.73
C ARG A 70 20.46 7.82 35.62
N ILE A 71 20.95 6.77 34.95
CA ILE A 71 22.37 6.43 34.82
C ILE A 71 22.87 6.98 33.48
N THR A 72 23.85 7.88 33.53
CA THR A 72 24.48 8.49 32.35
C THR A 72 25.99 8.23 32.29
N GLU A 73 26.60 8.39 31.11
CA GLU A 73 28.06 8.32 30.92
C GLU A 73 28.77 9.36 31.79
N GLY A 74 29.42 8.90 32.85
CA GLY A 74 29.99 9.74 33.92
C GLY A 74 29.73 9.18 35.31
N THR A 75 28.74 8.29 35.44
CA THR A 75 28.54 7.51 36.67
C THR A 75 29.60 6.40 36.73
N SER A 76 30.39 6.34 37.81
CA SER A 76 31.54 5.43 38.00
C SER A 76 31.30 3.99 37.48
N PRO A 77 32.31 3.28 36.94
CA PRO A 77 32.16 1.93 36.36
C PRO A 77 31.63 0.84 37.31
N GLY A 78 31.49 1.13 38.62
CA GLY A 78 30.81 0.28 39.60
C GLY A 78 29.29 0.50 39.73
N THR A 79 28.70 1.44 38.99
CA THR A 79 27.28 1.88 39.07
C THR A 79 26.42 1.31 37.95
N VAL A 80 26.81 0.16 37.38
CA VAL A 80 25.92 -0.60 36.50
C VAL A 80 24.69 -1.02 37.35
N PRO A 81 23.47 -1.11 36.80
CA PRO A 81 22.27 -1.59 37.53
C PRO A 81 22.40 -3.00 38.16
N THR A 82 23.56 -3.63 38.03
CA THR A 82 24.04 -4.84 38.72
C THR A 82 24.53 -4.61 40.15
N GLN A 83 24.49 -3.38 40.70
CA GLN A 83 24.96 -3.13 42.07
C GLN A 83 24.01 -3.73 43.14
N ARG A 84 24.58 -4.56 44.04
CA ARG A 84 23.94 -5.09 45.24
C ARG A 84 23.64 -3.93 46.21
N ASN A 85 22.37 -3.56 46.37
CA ASN A 85 21.94 -2.97 47.63
C ASN A 85 21.99 -4.08 48.70
N ARG A 86 22.44 -3.75 49.92
CA ARG A 86 22.61 -4.71 51.02
C ARG A 86 21.28 -5.29 51.55
N GLY A 87 20.14 -4.86 51.01
CA GLY A 87 18.82 -5.51 51.11
C GLY A 87 18.40 -6.06 49.76
N ILE A 88 17.73 -7.22 49.75
CA ILE A 88 17.20 -7.83 48.52
C ILE A 88 16.00 -6.98 48.08
N ALA A 89 16.22 -6.03 47.17
CA ALA A 89 15.13 -5.25 46.61
C ALA A 89 14.09 -6.20 45.97
N SER A 90 12.85 -6.12 46.45
CA SER A 90 11.72 -6.93 45.98
C SER A 90 11.37 -6.69 44.51
N THR A 91 11.51 -5.46 44.02
CA THR A 91 11.12 -5.03 42.67
C THR A 91 12.14 -4.07 42.08
N LYS A 92 12.61 -4.36 40.86
CA LYS A 92 13.48 -3.49 40.07
C LYS A 92 12.88 -3.28 38.68
N ILE A 93 12.80 -2.04 38.23
CA ILE A 93 12.38 -1.67 36.87
C ILE A 93 13.54 -0.93 36.20
N ILE A 94 13.94 -1.38 35.01
CA ILE A 94 14.97 -0.77 34.18
C ILE A 94 14.29 -0.28 32.90
N SER A 95 14.32 1.02 32.68
CA SER A 95 13.74 1.72 31.53
C SER A 95 14.85 2.22 30.63
N ILE A 96 14.79 1.87 29.35
CA ILE A 96 15.74 2.29 28.31
C ILE A 96 14.95 2.96 27.20
N SER A 97 15.15 4.26 27.04
CA SER A 97 14.36 5.12 26.16
C SER A 97 15.15 5.52 24.91
N GLN A 98 14.55 5.44 23.72
CA GLN A 98 15.10 6.12 22.54
C GLN A 98 14.84 7.63 22.62
N GLU A 99 15.65 8.45 21.95
CA GLU A 99 15.32 9.88 21.73
C GLU A 99 14.03 10.00 20.86
N HIS A 100 13.95 9.17 19.83
CA HIS A 100 12.76 8.94 19.01
C HIS A 100 12.81 7.54 18.38
N SER A 101 11.68 6.99 17.91
CA SER A 101 11.55 5.56 17.53
C SER A 101 12.54 4.95 16.54
N PHE A 102 13.27 5.79 15.80
CA PHE A 102 14.23 5.34 14.78
C PHE A 102 15.69 5.53 15.22
N LYS A 103 15.93 6.12 16.39
CA LYS A 103 17.29 6.26 16.95
C LYS A 103 17.71 4.99 17.67
N PRO A 104 18.99 4.63 17.65
CA PRO A 104 19.50 3.60 18.54
C PRO A 104 19.19 3.93 20.01
N PHE A 105 18.99 2.89 20.82
CA PHE A 105 18.88 3.01 22.27
C PHE A 105 20.22 3.50 22.85
N PRO A 106 20.19 4.43 23.83
CA PRO A 106 21.36 4.90 24.54
C PRO A 106 21.82 3.84 25.56
N ILE A 107 22.34 2.74 25.04
CA ILE A 107 22.97 1.66 25.80
C ILE A 107 24.00 0.98 24.91
N THR A 108 25.21 0.74 25.44
CA THR A 108 26.24 0.00 24.71
C THR A 108 25.93 -1.50 24.68
N GLU A 109 26.43 -2.23 23.68
CA GLU A 109 26.29 -3.70 23.61
C GLU A 109 26.80 -4.38 24.89
N ALA A 110 27.93 -3.90 25.42
CA ALA A 110 28.52 -4.45 26.64
C ALA A 110 27.61 -4.24 27.85
N HIS A 111 27.01 -3.07 28.02
CA HIS A 111 26.05 -2.82 29.10
C HIS A 111 24.79 -3.66 28.92
N LEU A 112 24.27 -3.79 27.70
CA LEU A 112 23.11 -4.63 27.42
C LEU A 112 23.35 -6.09 27.80
N ARG A 113 24.45 -6.69 27.30
CA ARG A 113 24.82 -8.09 27.62
C ARG A 113 25.00 -8.32 29.12
N LYS A 114 25.58 -7.35 29.83
CA LYS A 114 25.72 -7.40 31.30
C LYS A 114 24.36 -7.38 32.01
N ILE A 115 23.43 -6.51 31.60
CA ILE A 115 22.07 -6.44 32.16
C ILE A 115 21.34 -7.76 31.91
N LEU A 116 21.35 -8.25 30.67
CA LEU A 116 20.67 -9.50 30.30
C LEU A 116 21.23 -10.70 31.06
N SER A 117 22.55 -10.81 31.17
CA SER A 117 23.22 -11.90 31.91
C SER A 117 22.95 -11.83 33.40
N TYR A 118 23.10 -10.64 34.01
CA TYR A 118 22.95 -10.45 35.45
C TYR A 118 21.53 -10.75 35.94
N HIS A 119 20.54 -10.36 35.15
CA HIS A 119 19.13 -10.61 35.47
C HIS A 119 18.61 -11.95 34.93
N TYR A 120 19.48 -12.79 34.38
CA TYR A 120 19.15 -14.10 33.80
C TYR A 120 18.00 -14.02 32.78
N VAL A 121 17.99 -12.98 31.95
CA VAL A 121 16.90 -12.72 30.99
C VAL A 121 16.83 -13.85 29.97
N ALA A 122 15.65 -14.39 29.76
CA ALA A 122 15.44 -15.47 28.80
C ALA A 122 15.76 -15.00 27.35
N PRO A 123 16.47 -15.82 26.55
CA PRO A 123 16.89 -15.44 25.20
C PRO A 123 15.71 -15.14 24.27
N VAL A 124 14.54 -15.72 24.54
CA VAL A 124 13.29 -15.46 23.80
C VAL A 124 12.89 -13.98 23.83
N PHE A 125 13.34 -13.21 24.82
CA PHE A 125 13.16 -11.76 24.84
C PHE A 125 13.89 -11.06 23.68
N LEU A 126 14.98 -11.64 23.17
CA LEU A 126 15.66 -11.08 22.02
C LEU A 126 14.75 -11.04 20.80
N ASP A 127 13.88 -12.03 20.59
CA ASP A 127 12.91 -12.00 19.48
C ASP A 127 11.92 -10.83 19.63
N VAL A 128 11.58 -10.45 20.87
CA VAL A 128 10.77 -9.24 21.16
C VAL A 128 11.55 -7.96 20.82
N LEU A 129 12.85 -7.92 21.14
CA LEU A 129 13.72 -6.78 20.84
C LEU A 129 14.02 -6.67 19.34
N HIS A 130 14.15 -7.77 18.60
CA HIS A 130 14.38 -7.77 17.16
C HIS A 130 13.26 -7.06 16.40
N GLY A 131 12.02 -7.09 16.91
CA GLY A 131 10.89 -6.33 16.37
C GLY A 131 11.06 -4.81 16.43
N HIS A 132 12.09 -4.26 17.09
CA HIS A 132 12.43 -2.84 17.13
C HIS A 132 13.29 -2.34 15.95
N ALA A 133 13.50 -3.13 14.90
CA ALA A 133 14.29 -2.75 13.72
C ALA A 133 13.84 -1.42 13.07
N ALA A 134 14.77 -0.75 12.38
CA ALA A 134 14.62 0.61 11.84
C ALA A 134 13.43 0.81 10.87
N GLU A 135 12.91 -0.26 10.27
CA GLU A 135 11.70 -0.21 9.44
C GLU A 135 10.85 -1.45 9.74
N SER A 136 9.59 -1.25 10.16
CA SER A 136 8.68 -2.36 10.42
C SER A 136 8.23 -2.94 9.08
N LEU A 137 8.66 -4.17 8.79
CA LEU A 137 8.20 -4.90 7.61
C LEU A 137 6.74 -5.28 7.78
N VAL A 138 5.99 -5.40 6.69
CA VAL A 138 4.53 -5.71 6.73
C VAL A 138 4.23 -7.00 7.50
N PHE A 139 5.11 -8.01 7.47
CA PHE A 139 4.91 -9.24 8.24
C PHE A 139 5.16 -9.06 9.76
N GLU A 140 5.99 -8.08 10.14
CA GLU A 140 6.25 -7.74 11.54
C GLU A 140 5.04 -7.06 12.18
N GLU A 141 4.11 -6.49 11.39
CA GLU A 141 2.89 -5.84 11.89
C GLU A 141 2.05 -6.78 12.78
N GLY A 142 2.06 -8.08 12.49
CA GLY A 142 1.41 -9.12 13.29
C GLY A 142 2.32 -9.97 14.17
N TYR A 143 3.63 -9.83 14.01
CA TYR A 143 4.61 -10.57 14.79
C TYR A 143 4.77 -9.89 16.16
N SER A 144 3.76 -10.08 17.02
CA SER A 144 3.85 -9.69 18.43
C SER A 144 4.24 -10.89 19.25
N ASN A 145 5.50 -10.89 19.64
CA ASN A 145 6.16 -11.90 20.42
C ASN A 145 5.72 -11.84 21.90
N THR A 146 4.47 -12.21 22.19
CA THR A 146 4.04 -12.45 23.57
C THR A 146 4.45 -13.86 23.98
N PHE A 147 5.48 -13.95 24.80
CA PHE A 147 5.96 -15.18 25.38
C PHE A 147 5.66 -15.19 26.87
N CYS A 148 5.08 -16.29 27.35
CA CYS A 148 4.87 -16.53 28.76
C CYS A 148 5.40 -17.93 29.06
N ASP A 149 6.38 -18.00 29.95
CA ASP A 149 6.94 -19.26 30.44
C ASP A 149 6.87 -19.33 31.96
N VAL A 150 6.63 -20.54 32.45
CA VAL A 150 6.56 -20.84 33.87
C VAL A 150 7.43 -22.06 34.14
N SER A 151 8.50 -21.84 34.91
CA SER A 151 9.39 -22.93 35.28
C SER A 151 8.65 -23.98 36.09
N ARG A 152 8.72 -25.23 35.63
CA ARG A 152 8.17 -26.41 36.31
C ARG A 152 9.20 -27.16 37.16
N ARG A 153 10.48 -26.75 37.14
CA ARG A 153 11.58 -27.39 37.89
C ARG A 153 12.39 -26.35 38.66
N GLY A 154 12.71 -26.65 39.92
CA GLY A 154 13.44 -25.72 40.81
C GLY A 154 12.52 -24.62 41.38
N PRO A 155 13.09 -23.49 41.86
CA PRO A 155 12.29 -22.36 42.36
C PRO A 155 11.35 -21.86 41.25
N LYS A 156 10.09 -21.59 41.62
CA LYS A 156 9.06 -21.15 40.66
C LYS A 156 9.45 -19.80 40.07
N LYS A 157 9.57 -19.76 38.76
CA LYS A 157 9.90 -18.57 37.97
C LYS A 157 8.80 -18.37 36.95
N PHE A 158 8.39 -17.12 36.79
CA PHE A 158 7.43 -16.69 35.79
C PHE A 158 8.10 -15.64 34.93
N GLU A 159 8.11 -15.87 33.64
CA GLU A 159 8.76 -15.00 32.66
C GLU A 159 7.74 -14.61 31.61
N LEU A 160 7.60 -13.31 31.41
CA LEU A 160 6.69 -12.71 30.45
C LEU A 160 7.51 -11.75 29.59
N ALA A 161 7.50 -11.96 28.29
CA ALA A 161 8.13 -11.07 27.32
C ALA A 161 7.06 -10.66 26.31
N TYR A 162 6.91 -9.38 25.99
CA TYR A 162 5.94 -8.94 24.99
C TYR A 162 6.35 -7.64 24.31
N GLN A 163 5.87 -7.48 23.08
CA GLN A 163 5.95 -6.22 22.34
C GLN A 163 4.56 -5.60 22.31
N LEU A 164 4.41 -4.43 22.92
CA LEU A 164 3.17 -3.67 22.88
C LEU A 164 3.26 -2.63 21.77
N LYS A 165 2.44 -2.78 20.72
CA LYS A 165 2.28 -1.81 19.63
C LYS A 165 1.03 -0.97 19.86
N TYR A 166 1.14 0.34 19.71
CA TYR A 166 0.07 1.28 20.02
C TYR A 166 0.18 2.59 19.23
N PRO A 167 -0.95 3.26 18.95
CA PRO A 167 -0.93 4.61 18.42
C PRO A 167 -0.55 5.59 19.52
N GLU A 168 0.31 6.55 19.19
CA GLU A 168 0.64 7.65 20.07
C GLU A 168 0.61 8.97 19.29
N ARG A 169 -0.03 9.98 19.90
CA ARG A 169 -0.20 11.29 19.30
C ARG A 169 1.12 12.05 19.28
N HIS A 170 1.42 12.72 18.18
CA HIS A 170 2.56 13.64 18.08
C HIS A 170 2.11 15.08 17.86
N GLY A 171 2.91 16.03 18.34
CA GLY A 171 2.65 17.47 18.17
C GLY A 171 3.00 18.05 16.80
N ARG A 172 3.35 17.23 15.80
CA ARG A 172 3.76 17.70 14.46
C ARG A 172 2.55 18.13 13.62
N ALA A 173 2.74 19.17 12.81
CA ALA A 173 1.77 19.62 11.81
C ALA A 173 1.77 18.69 10.58
N GLN A 174 1.20 17.50 10.72
CA GLN A 174 0.98 16.53 9.64
C GLN A 174 -0.51 16.16 9.57
N ASP A 175 -0.94 15.64 8.41
CA ASP A 175 -2.34 15.26 8.14
C ASP A 175 -2.89 14.23 9.15
N LEU A 176 -2.03 13.33 9.65
CA LEU A 176 -2.36 12.38 10.70
C LEU A 176 -1.62 12.74 11.97
N LYS A 177 -2.33 12.75 13.09
CA LYS A 177 -1.81 13.17 14.39
C LYS A 177 -1.18 12.02 15.16
N PHE A 178 -1.42 10.77 14.75
CA PHE A 178 -0.93 9.58 15.43
C PHE A 178 0.17 8.88 14.63
N THR A 179 1.13 8.33 15.37
CA THR A 179 2.14 7.40 14.86
C THR A 179 2.03 6.07 15.60
N MET A 180 2.22 4.97 14.87
CA MET A 180 2.41 3.68 15.51
C MET A 180 3.76 3.65 16.20
N ARG A 181 3.73 3.32 17.48
CA ARG A 181 4.87 3.18 18.37
C ARG A 181 4.86 1.77 18.95
N GLN A 182 6.00 1.38 19.51
CA GLN A 182 6.16 0.06 20.09
C GLN A 182 7.04 0.14 21.34
N THR A 183 6.72 -0.67 22.33
CA THR A 183 7.49 -0.84 23.57
C THR A 183 7.70 -2.32 23.80
N ALA A 184 8.93 -2.73 24.03
CA ALA A 184 9.27 -4.12 24.37
C ALA A 184 9.44 -4.23 25.88
N VAL A 185 8.80 -5.22 26.48
CA VAL A 185 8.82 -5.45 27.93
C VAL A 185 9.24 -6.87 28.20
N TYR A 186 10.17 -7.04 29.14
CA TYR A 186 10.46 -8.31 29.79
C TYR A 186 10.16 -8.17 31.27
N HIS A 187 9.37 -9.09 31.80
CA HIS A 187 9.02 -9.15 33.19
C HIS A 187 9.28 -10.55 33.72
N ARG A 188 10.07 -10.64 34.80
CA ARG A 188 10.31 -11.89 35.49
C ARG A 188 9.99 -11.77 36.97
N VAL A 189 9.29 -12.80 37.48
CA VAL A 189 8.98 -12.99 38.89
C VAL A 189 9.63 -14.30 39.34
N SER A 190 10.53 -14.22 40.32
CA SER A 190 11.16 -15.39 40.93
C SER A 190 10.65 -15.52 42.37
N VAL A 191 10.05 -16.66 42.68
CA VAL A 191 9.56 -16.97 44.03
C VAL A 191 10.63 -17.76 44.77
N THR A 192 11.07 -17.25 45.92
CA THR A 192 12.07 -17.88 46.78
C THR A 192 11.54 -18.01 48.20
N GLU A 193 12.19 -18.82 49.04
CA GLU A 193 11.83 -18.97 50.47
C GLU A 193 11.87 -17.64 51.24
N LYS A 194 12.66 -16.66 50.78
CA LYS A 194 12.81 -15.34 51.39
C LYS A 194 11.87 -14.27 50.81
N GLY A 195 10.96 -14.66 49.91
CA GLY A 195 10.02 -13.77 49.23
C GLY A 195 10.16 -13.79 47.69
N SER A 196 9.46 -12.86 47.05
CA SER A 196 9.44 -12.72 45.59
C SER A 196 10.40 -11.63 45.12
N GLN A 197 11.27 -11.96 44.17
CA GLN A 197 12.10 -11.00 43.44
C GLN A 197 11.53 -10.73 42.06
N ARG A 198 11.49 -9.46 41.65
CA ARG A 198 10.85 -9.02 40.41
C ARG A 198 11.77 -8.11 39.62
N ILE A 199 11.92 -8.39 38.33
CA ILE A 199 12.66 -7.55 37.39
C ILE A 199 11.79 -7.24 36.18
N CYS A 200 11.68 -5.96 35.84
CA CYS A 200 11.04 -5.48 34.62
C CYS A 200 12.08 -4.72 33.79
N LEU A 201 12.27 -5.11 32.54
CA LEU A 201 13.05 -4.39 31.54
C LEU A 201 12.07 -3.80 30.53
N MET A 202 12.17 -2.50 30.26
CA MET A 202 11.32 -1.80 29.31
C MET A 202 12.18 -1.03 28.31
N PHE A 203 11.99 -1.32 27.02
CA PHE A 203 12.59 -0.61 25.90
C PHE A 203 11.48 0.16 25.19
N HIS A 204 11.54 1.49 25.22
CA HIS A 204 10.43 2.33 24.77
C HIS A 204 10.89 3.47 23.84
N PRO A 205 9.97 4.02 23.02
CA PRO A 205 10.32 4.67 21.76
C PRO A 205 10.64 6.17 21.85
N LYS A 206 10.54 6.74 23.05
CA LYS A 206 10.80 8.15 23.32
C LYS A 206 11.19 8.32 24.79
N GLU A 207 11.92 9.38 25.10
CA GLU A 207 12.09 9.87 26.46
C GLU A 207 10.75 10.31 27.05
N ASP A 208 10.60 10.16 28.36
CA ASP A 208 9.41 10.57 29.11
C ASP A 208 8.13 9.96 28.50
N SER A 209 8.20 8.65 28.25
CA SER A 209 7.05 7.90 27.77
C SER A 209 5.95 7.87 28.81
N ALA A 210 4.68 7.89 28.38
CA ALA A 210 3.54 7.87 29.30
C ALA A 210 3.61 6.69 30.30
N ALA A 211 4.11 5.53 29.88
CA ALA A 211 4.33 4.39 30.75
C ALA A 211 5.47 4.62 31.77
N GLU A 212 6.62 5.16 31.35
CA GLU A 212 7.73 5.49 32.25
C GLU A 212 7.30 6.55 33.28
N GLU A 213 6.67 7.64 32.83
CA GLU A 213 6.17 8.71 33.70
C GLU A 213 5.15 8.19 34.72
N ALA A 214 4.23 7.32 34.30
CA ALA A 214 3.26 6.70 35.20
C ALA A 214 3.97 5.86 36.28
N LEU A 215 4.96 5.03 35.91
CA LEU A 215 5.72 4.23 36.87
C LEU A 215 6.55 5.11 37.83
N ILE A 216 7.19 6.16 37.32
CA ILE A 216 7.92 7.14 38.15
C ILE A 216 6.96 7.84 39.12
N HIS A 217 5.77 8.22 38.66
CA HIS A 217 4.77 8.88 39.48
C HIS A 217 4.30 8.00 40.65
N GLU A 218 4.08 6.71 40.42
CA GLU A 218 3.76 5.76 41.50
C GLU A 218 4.95 5.58 42.45
N ALA A 219 6.18 5.58 41.93
CA ALA A 219 7.40 5.48 42.72
C ALA A 219 7.65 6.71 43.64
N ARG A 220 6.95 7.83 43.45
CA ARG A 220 7.08 9.03 44.33
C ARG A 220 6.40 8.86 45.68
N SER A 221 5.53 7.86 45.85
CA SER A 221 4.80 7.63 47.10
C SER A 221 4.91 6.17 47.52
N TYR A 222 5.24 5.95 48.79
CA TYR A 222 5.32 4.61 49.36
C TYR A 222 3.98 3.88 49.27
N GLU A 223 2.86 4.51 49.63
CA GLU A 223 1.54 3.87 49.61
C GLU A 223 1.10 3.45 48.20
N ARG A 224 1.47 4.24 47.19
CA ARG A 224 1.21 3.93 45.78
C ARG A 224 2.07 2.78 45.28
N TRP A 225 3.37 2.87 45.55
CA TRP A 225 4.31 1.82 45.16
C TRP A 225 4.01 0.49 45.85
N ARG A 226 3.57 0.51 47.11
CA ARG A 226 3.14 -0.67 47.84
C ARG A 226 2.04 -1.43 47.10
N LEU A 227 1.15 -0.75 46.37
CA LEU A 227 0.15 -1.42 45.53
C LEU A 227 0.82 -2.15 44.36
N ILE A 228 1.79 -1.55 43.68
CA ILE A 228 2.58 -2.23 42.64
C ILE A 228 3.29 -3.46 43.22
N GLU A 229 3.78 -3.36 44.45
CA GLU A 229 4.41 -4.49 45.15
C GLU A 229 3.42 -5.55 45.63
N ALA A 230 2.16 -5.20 45.87
CA ALA A 230 1.13 -6.14 46.28
C ALA A 230 0.85 -7.19 45.19
N ASN A 231 0.84 -6.79 43.91
CA ASN A 231 0.60 -7.72 42.80
C ASN A 231 1.62 -7.53 41.66
N PRO A 232 2.41 -8.57 41.29
CA PRO A 232 3.43 -8.47 40.24
C PRO A 232 2.90 -8.05 38.86
N LEU A 233 1.60 -8.21 38.59
CA LEU A 233 0.98 -7.85 37.30
C LEU A 233 0.65 -6.36 37.18
N ARG A 234 0.60 -5.61 38.28
CA ARG A 234 0.18 -4.20 38.28
C ARG A 234 1.06 -3.31 37.41
N GLN A 235 2.38 -3.57 37.36
CA GLN A 235 3.25 -2.82 36.46
C GLN A 235 2.91 -3.05 34.97
N ASN A 236 2.57 -4.28 34.58
CA ASN A 236 2.18 -4.58 33.19
C ASN A 236 0.83 -3.95 32.87
N LEU A 237 -0.11 -3.94 33.83
CA LEU A 237 -1.37 -3.21 33.70
C LEU A 237 -1.14 -1.72 33.47
N MET A 238 -0.23 -1.10 34.22
CA MET A 238 0.08 0.31 34.04
C MET A 238 0.64 0.61 32.65
N ILE A 239 1.56 -0.22 32.16
CA ILE A 239 2.12 -0.08 30.80
C ILE A 239 1.01 -0.21 29.76
N LEU A 240 0.08 -1.16 29.92
CA LEU A 240 -1.07 -1.31 29.01
C LEU A 240 -2.04 -0.12 29.08
N LEU A 241 -2.37 0.33 30.29
CA LEU A 241 -3.30 1.43 30.52
C LEU A 241 -2.77 2.76 30.00
N ALA A 242 -1.45 2.96 29.96
CA ALA A 242 -0.84 4.15 29.38
C ALA A 242 -1.18 4.34 27.88
N TYR A 243 -1.57 3.27 27.18
CA TYR A 243 -1.71 3.30 25.72
C TYR A 243 -3.02 2.72 25.17
N VAL A 244 -3.75 1.92 25.94
CA VAL A 244 -4.98 1.25 25.45
C VAL A 244 -6.04 2.26 24.99
N ASP A 245 -6.17 3.38 25.68
CA ASP A 245 -7.21 4.38 25.37
C ASP A 245 -6.88 5.21 24.12
N ASN A 246 -5.61 5.27 23.71
CA ASN A 246 -5.18 5.97 22.49
C ASN A 246 -5.81 5.37 21.22
N TRP A 247 -6.17 4.08 21.26
CA TRP A 247 -6.85 3.42 20.14
C TRP A 247 -8.19 4.06 19.81
N ARG A 248 -8.91 4.56 20.81
CA ARG A 248 -10.19 5.21 20.59
C ARG A 248 -10.02 6.46 19.73
N ASP A 249 -9.11 7.35 20.14
CA ASP A 249 -8.88 8.61 19.43
C ASP A 249 -8.29 8.38 18.04
N TYR A 250 -7.42 7.37 17.89
CA TYR A 250 -6.87 6.99 16.59
C TYR A 250 -7.96 6.48 15.65
N LEU A 251 -8.85 5.60 16.12
CA LEU A 251 -9.98 5.11 15.32
C LEU A 251 -10.98 6.21 14.99
N THR A 252 -11.15 7.21 15.87
CA THR A 252 -11.93 8.42 15.58
C THR A 252 -11.32 9.19 14.41
N GLU A 253 -10.02 9.45 14.41
CA GLU A 253 -9.33 10.15 13.29
C GLU A 253 -9.49 9.39 11.96
N LEU A 254 -9.32 8.06 11.97
CA LEU A 254 -9.52 7.24 10.77
C LEU A 254 -10.99 7.24 10.30
N GLY A 255 -11.92 7.22 11.25
CA GLY A 255 -13.36 7.30 10.97
C GLY A 255 -13.75 8.65 10.35
N GLU A 256 -13.22 9.75 10.88
CA GLU A 256 -13.40 11.10 10.33
C GLU A 256 -12.83 11.21 8.91
N LEU A 257 -11.63 10.67 8.67
CA LEU A 257 -11.02 10.65 7.34
C LEU A 257 -11.85 9.82 6.34
N TYR A 258 -12.34 8.66 6.76
CA TYR A 258 -13.26 7.85 5.96
C TYR A 258 -14.54 8.63 5.63
N GLN A 259 -15.17 9.27 6.62
CA GLN A 259 -16.40 10.05 6.41
C GLN A 259 -16.17 11.23 5.47
N HIS A 260 -15.04 11.94 5.61
CA HIS A 260 -14.66 13.03 4.72
C HIS A 260 -14.58 12.55 3.26
N HIS A 261 -13.90 11.44 3.01
CA HIS A 261 -13.84 10.85 1.66
C HIS A 261 -15.20 10.35 1.16
N GLN A 262 -15.99 9.71 2.02
CA GLN A 262 -17.32 9.24 1.65
C GLN A 262 -18.23 10.41 1.23
N THR A 263 -18.31 11.47 2.02
CA THR A 263 -19.12 12.66 1.71
C THR A 263 -18.66 13.31 0.42
N TYR A 264 -17.35 13.45 0.22
CA TYR A 264 -16.79 14.03 -0.99
C TYR A 264 -17.15 13.20 -2.23
N ILE A 265 -17.03 11.87 -2.18
CA ILE A 265 -17.36 10.97 -3.30
C ILE A 265 -18.86 10.91 -3.58
N SER A 266 -19.70 10.92 -2.54
CA SER A 266 -21.16 10.87 -2.69
C SER A 266 -21.78 12.16 -3.21
N ALA A 267 -21.08 13.30 -3.12
CA ALA A 267 -21.58 14.59 -3.57
C ALA A 267 -21.41 14.83 -5.09
N VAL A 268 -20.73 13.93 -5.81
CA VAL A 268 -20.34 14.17 -7.21
C VAL A 268 -21.49 14.00 -8.18
N GLU A 269 -21.63 14.96 -9.09
CA GLU A 269 -22.52 14.84 -10.24
C GLU A 269 -21.86 14.03 -11.36
N PHE A 270 -22.41 12.85 -11.67
CA PHE A 270 -21.81 11.92 -12.65
C PHE A 270 -21.68 12.50 -14.08
N ASP A 271 -22.54 13.46 -14.44
CA ASP A 271 -22.57 14.06 -15.77
C ASP A 271 -21.63 15.27 -15.91
N ASN A 272 -21.13 15.82 -14.80
CA ASN A 272 -20.21 16.95 -14.80
C ASN A 272 -18.76 16.47 -14.86
N ASP A 273 -18.14 16.58 -16.05
CA ASP A 273 -16.76 16.12 -16.30
C ASP A 273 -15.73 16.74 -15.33
N ASP A 274 -15.91 18.01 -14.97
CA ASP A 274 -14.94 18.75 -14.18
C ASP A 274 -14.98 18.30 -12.70
N ASP A 275 -16.19 18.05 -12.18
CA ASP A 275 -16.42 17.54 -10.83
C ASP A 275 -16.05 16.05 -10.71
N PHE A 276 -16.37 15.26 -11.74
CA PHE A 276 -16.00 13.86 -11.84
C PHE A 276 -14.48 13.65 -11.84
N ASN A 277 -13.73 14.35 -12.69
CA ASN A 277 -12.28 14.16 -12.81
C ASN A 277 -11.52 14.66 -11.57
N LYS A 278 -12.06 15.65 -10.85
CA LYS A 278 -11.50 16.10 -9.56
C LYS A 278 -11.68 15.07 -8.46
N THR A 279 -12.79 14.33 -8.48
CA THR A 279 -13.13 13.39 -7.40
C THR A 279 -12.68 11.96 -7.68
N PHE A 280 -12.87 11.48 -8.90
CA PHE A 280 -12.50 10.13 -9.35
C PHE A 280 -11.16 10.14 -10.09
N ASN A 281 -10.07 10.36 -9.34
CA ASN A 281 -8.70 10.31 -9.88
C ASN A 281 -7.78 9.38 -9.08
N PHE A 282 -6.58 9.17 -9.63
CA PHE A 282 -5.57 8.31 -9.02
C PHE A 282 -5.18 8.76 -7.60
N ASN A 283 -5.12 10.06 -7.33
CA ASN A 283 -4.73 10.58 -6.01
C ASN A 283 -5.76 10.24 -4.93
N VAL A 284 -7.06 10.39 -5.21
CA VAL A 284 -8.13 9.99 -4.28
C VAL A 284 -8.11 8.48 -4.06
N MET A 285 -7.97 7.68 -5.12
CA MET A 285 -7.84 6.22 -5.02
C MET A 285 -6.63 5.80 -4.17
N ASP A 286 -5.50 6.45 -4.37
CA ASP A 286 -4.25 6.22 -3.64
C ASP A 286 -4.37 6.63 -2.15
N LYS A 287 -5.06 7.74 -1.84
CA LYS A 287 -5.41 8.11 -0.45
C LYS A 287 -6.31 7.07 0.22
N LEU A 288 -7.36 6.59 -0.46
CA LEU A 288 -8.24 5.54 0.06
C LEU A 288 -7.50 4.21 0.28
N ARG A 289 -6.61 3.82 -0.64
CA ARG A 289 -5.78 2.61 -0.51
C ARG A 289 -4.79 2.73 0.64
N ARG A 290 -4.15 3.89 0.83
CA ARG A 290 -3.29 4.12 2.00
C ARG A 290 -4.08 4.01 3.31
N LEU A 291 -5.30 4.55 3.34
CA LEU A 291 -6.18 4.40 4.48
C LEU A 291 -6.55 2.93 4.71
N GLU A 292 -6.80 2.18 3.63
CA GLU A 292 -7.12 0.75 3.71
C GLU A 292 -5.98 -0.06 4.30
N VAL A 293 -4.75 0.14 3.81
CA VAL A 293 -3.55 -0.53 4.35
C VAL A 293 -3.41 -0.25 5.84
N LYS A 294 -3.62 1.00 6.28
CA LYS A 294 -3.57 1.35 7.70
C LYS A 294 -4.67 0.68 8.52
N VAL A 295 -5.89 0.61 8.01
CA VAL A 295 -7.01 -0.04 8.71
C VAL A 295 -6.81 -1.55 8.78
N GLN A 296 -6.18 -2.17 7.77
CA GLN A 296 -5.94 -3.61 7.71
C GLN A 296 -4.88 -4.11 8.70
N SER A 297 -3.90 -3.28 9.10
CA SER A 297 -2.88 -3.68 10.07
C SER A 297 -3.37 -3.66 11.53
N ILE A 298 -4.36 -2.83 11.84
CA ILE A 298 -4.89 -2.62 13.20
C ILE A 298 -5.45 -3.91 13.86
N PRO A 299 -6.28 -4.74 13.20
CA PRO A 299 -6.81 -5.95 13.82
C PRO A 299 -5.71 -6.92 14.23
N VAL A 300 -4.60 -6.94 13.48
CA VAL A 300 -3.45 -7.79 13.75
C VAL A 300 -2.75 -7.33 15.03
N ILE A 301 -2.52 -6.03 15.18
CA ILE A 301 -1.96 -5.42 16.39
C ILE A 301 -2.88 -5.59 17.61
N LEU A 302 -4.18 -5.42 17.44
CA LEU A 302 -5.15 -5.58 18.53
C LEU A 302 -5.30 -7.05 18.95
N THR A 303 -5.18 -7.99 18.02
CA THR A 303 -5.15 -9.44 18.33
C THR A 303 -3.95 -9.77 19.20
N ALA A 304 -2.78 -9.24 18.87
CA ALA A 304 -1.59 -9.34 19.70
C ALA A 304 -1.79 -8.79 21.12
N THR A 305 -2.44 -7.63 21.24
CA THR A 305 -2.78 -7.03 22.54
C THR A 305 -3.78 -7.90 23.31
N SER A 306 -4.77 -8.48 22.63
CA SER A 306 -5.71 -9.44 23.24
C SER A 306 -5.00 -10.67 23.78
N ASN A 307 -4.06 -11.24 23.02
CA ASN A 307 -3.27 -12.40 23.46
C ASN A 307 -2.43 -12.09 24.71
N LEU A 308 -1.93 -10.86 24.82
CA LEU A 308 -1.25 -10.38 26.03
C LEU A 308 -2.20 -10.28 27.23
N VAL A 309 -3.40 -9.72 27.04
CA VAL A 309 -4.43 -9.67 28.10
C VAL A 309 -4.81 -11.08 28.56
N ASP A 310 -4.92 -12.03 27.63
CA ASP A 310 -5.19 -13.44 27.95
C ASP A 310 -4.03 -14.08 28.71
N CYS A 311 -2.77 -13.79 28.33
CA CYS A 311 -1.59 -14.27 29.05
C CYS A 311 -1.52 -13.69 30.48
N LEU A 312 -1.82 -12.41 30.66
CA LEU A 312 -1.87 -11.77 31.97
C LEU A 312 -3.01 -12.35 32.82
N SER A 313 -4.17 -12.62 32.21
CA SER A 313 -5.30 -13.26 32.89
C SER A 313 -4.96 -14.67 33.37
N LYS A 314 -4.32 -15.47 32.52
CA LYS A 314 -3.80 -16.80 32.90
C LYS A 314 -2.75 -16.70 34.00
N SER A 315 -1.84 -15.73 33.91
CA SER A 315 -0.83 -15.48 34.94
C SER A 315 -1.45 -15.08 36.27
N ASN A 316 -2.54 -14.30 36.26
CA ASN A 316 -3.28 -13.91 37.47
C ASN A 316 -3.85 -15.13 38.19
N VAL A 317 -4.41 -16.10 37.44
CA VAL A 317 -4.90 -17.36 38.00
C VAL A 317 -3.74 -18.18 38.58
N MET A 318 -2.61 -18.25 37.89
CA MET A 318 -1.45 -19.01 38.35
C MET A 318 -0.84 -18.40 39.62
N PHE A 319 -0.67 -17.08 39.67
CA PHE A 319 -0.12 -16.41 40.84
C PHE A 319 -1.03 -16.51 42.07
N ALA A 320 -2.35 -16.51 41.86
CA ALA A 320 -3.32 -16.74 42.93
C ALA A 320 -3.25 -18.19 43.46
N ALA A 321 -3.04 -19.18 42.59
CA ALA A 321 -2.84 -20.58 43.01
C ALA A 321 -1.53 -20.78 43.81
N GLU A 322 -0.55 -19.90 43.62
CA GLU A 322 0.69 -19.84 44.38
C GLU A 322 0.61 -18.94 45.63
N GLU A 323 -0.59 -18.43 45.95
CA GLU A 323 -0.83 -17.57 47.12
C GLU A 323 0.10 -16.34 47.18
N LEU A 324 0.49 -15.78 46.03
CA LEU A 324 1.39 -14.62 45.96
C LEU A 324 0.74 -13.31 46.41
N TYR A 325 -0.58 -13.25 46.44
CA TYR A 325 -1.39 -12.13 46.91
C TYR A 325 -2.80 -12.61 47.31
N ASP A 326 -3.55 -11.72 47.96
CA ASP A 326 -4.88 -12.04 48.46
C ASP A 326 -5.97 -12.08 47.36
N ARG A 327 -7.15 -12.59 47.72
CA ARG A 327 -8.28 -12.70 46.79
C ARG A 327 -8.80 -11.33 46.31
N ALA A 328 -8.73 -10.29 47.14
CA ALA A 328 -9.22 -8.97 46.75
C ALA A 328 -8.35 -8.37 45.63
N GLU A 329 -7.03 -8.52 45.73
CA GLU A 329 -6.08 -8.14 44.69
C GLU A 329 -6.24 -8.97 43.42
N TYR A 330 -6.49 -10.27 43.54
CA TYR A 330 -6.82 -11.13 42.41
C TYR A 330 -8.06 -10.62 41.65
N ASP A 331 -9.16 -10.38 42.37
CA ASP A 331 -10.43 -9.93 41.79
C ASP A 331 -10.27 -8.54 41.14
N GLY A 332 -9.57 -7.62 41.80
CA GLY A 332 -9.30 -6.28 41.26
C GLY A 332 -8.51 -6.31 39.94
N VAL A 333 -7.46 -7.13 39.87
CA VAL A 333 -6.67 -7.32 38.64
C VAL A 333 -7.47 -8.05 37.56
N ALA A 334 -8.28 -9.05 37.92
CA ALA A 334 -9.13 -9.78 36.98
C ALA A 334 -10.16 -8.85 36.31
N VAL A 335 -10.83 -8.01 37.10
CA VAL A 335 -11.79 -7.02 36.57
C VAL A 335 -11.08 -6.00 35.68
N ALA A 336 -9.90 -5.52 36.07
CA ALA A 336 -9.12 -4.58 35.25
C ALA A 336 -8.72 -5.19 33.89
N LEU A 337 -8.27 -6.45 33.88
CA LEU A 337 -7.93 -7.18 32.66
C LEU A 337 -9.15 -7.42 31.77
N ASP A 338 -10.30 -7.78 32.35
CA ASP A 338 -11.54 -7.95 31.58
C ASP A 338 -11.99 -6.63 30.93
N HIS A 339 -11.95 -5.51 31.67
CA HIS A 339 -12.27 -4.20 31.12
C HIS A 339 -11.32 -3.77 29.98
N ILE A 340 -10.01 -4.07 30.10
CA ILE A 340 -9.06 -3.87 28.99
C ILE A 340 -9.44 -4.76 27.80
N GLY A 341 -9.73 -6.04 28.04
CA GLY A 341 -10.14 -6.99 27.01
C GLY A 341 -11.41 -6.57 26.27
N VAL A 342 -12.42 -6.06 26.98
CA VAL A 342 -13.65 -5.52 26.38
C VAL A 342 -13.35 -4.34 25.47
N ARG A 343 -12.49 -3.40 25.89
CA ARG A 343 -12.08 -2.25 25.05
C ARG A 343 -11.36 -2.71 23.78
N VAL A 344 -10.37 -3.60 23.92
CA VAL A 344 -9.60 -4.14 22.78
C VAL A 344 -10.53 -4.84 21.77
N ARG A 345 -11.46 -5.67 22.24
CA ARG A 345 -12.49 -6.29 21.38
C ARG A 345 -13.39 -5.25 20.70
N GLY A 346 -13.80 -4.21 21.43
CA GLY A 346 -14.55 -3.09 20.86
C GLY A 346 -13.80 -2.36 19.74
N TYR A 347 -12.49 -2.15 19.90
CA TYR A 347 -11.63 -1.57 18.87
C TYR A 347 -11.49 -2.50 17.65
N GLN A 348 -11.36 -3.82 17.86
CA GLN A 348 -11.34 -4.79 16.76
C GLN A 348 -12.63 -4.73 15.92
N SER A 349 -13.80 -4.78 16.56
CA SER A 349 -15.09 -4.69 15.86
C SER A 349 -15.27 -3.36 15.13
N SER A 350 -14.82 -2.25 15.74
CA SER A 350 -14.87 -0.93 15.11
C SER A 350 -13.98 -0.86 13.86
N THR A 351 -12.78 -1.44 13.94
CA THR A 351 -11.84 -1.50 12.82
C THR A 351 -12.39 -2.36 11.68
N GLU A 352 -13.00 -3.51 11.99
CA GLU A 352 -13.63 -4.37 10.98
C GLU A 352 -14.76 -3.63 10.24
N SER A 353 -15.61 -2.90 10.98
CA SER A 353 -16.67 -2.07 10.40
C SER A 353 -16.13 -1.00 9.45
N ILE A 354 -15.08 -0.26 9.87
CA ILE A 354 -14.41 0.73 9.00
C ILE A 354 -13.81 0.04 7.77
N GLY A 355 -13.16 -1.11 7.95
CA GLY A 355 -12.54 -1.87 6.86
C GLY A 355 -13.55 -2.34 5.81
N ILE A 356 -14.69 -2.89 6.22
CA ILE A 356 -15.77 -3.31 5.29
C ILE A 356 -16.31 -2.11 4.50
N ARG A 357 -16.59 -1.00 5.19
CA ARG A 357 -17.09 0.23 4.56
C ARG A 357 -16.10 0.82 3.58
N LEU A 358 -14.82 0.86 3.94
CA LEU A 358 -13.75 1.37 3.10
C LEU A 358 -13.54 0.51 1.84
N LYS A 359 -13.59 -0.82 1.96
CA LYS A 359 -13.60 -1.73 0.80
C LYS A 359 -14.78 -1.46 -0.12
N GLY A 360 -15.97 -1.24 0.45
CA GLY A 360 -17.16 -0.85 -0.31
C GLY A 360 -16.98 0.46 -1.07
N LEU A 361 -16.40 1.47 -0.42
CA LEU A 361 -16.12 2.77 -1.04
C LEU A 361 -15.08 2.68 -2.15
N ILE A 362 -13.97 1.95 -1.93
CA ILE A 362 -12.94 1.72 -2.95
C ILE A 362 -13.53 1.00 -4.16
N LYS A 363 -14.37 -0.02 -3.93
CA LYS A 363 -15.10 -0.72 -4.99
C LYS A 363 -16.01 0.23 -5.77
N LEU A 364 -16.79 1.05 -5.08
CA LEU A 364 -17.67 2.04 -5.71
C LEU A 364 -16.88 3.02 -6.61
N VAL A 365 -15.74 3.54 -6.14
CA VAL A 365 -14.86 4.41 -6.92
C VAL A 365 -14.32 3.69 -8.16
N ALA A 366 -13.88 2.43 -8.01
CA ALA A 366 -13.36 1.63 -9.12
C ALA A 366 -14.44 1.32 -10.18
N ASP A 367 -15.62 0.88 -9.73
CA ASP A 367 -16.76 0.56 -10.59
C ASP A 367 -17.24 1.83 -11.34
N THR A 368 -17.31 2.97 -10.65
CA THR A 368 -17.69 4.26 -11.22
C THR A 368 -16.72 4.71 -12.31
N LEU A 369 -15.40 4.58 -12.08
CA LEU A 369 -14.38 4.90 -13.07
C LEU A 369 -14.47 3.95 -14.29
N SER A 370 -14.69 2.66 -14.06
CA SER A 370 -14.89 1.69 -15.13
C SER A 370 -16.13 2.01 -15.97
N LEU A 371 -17.24 2.35 -15.33
CA LEU A 371 -18.49 2.73 -16.02
C LEU A 371 -18.29 3.99 -16.88
N ARG A 372 -17.56 4.99 -16.39
CA ARG A 372 -17.25 6.21 -17.18
C ARG A 372 -16.35 5.91 -18.37
N ASN A 373 -15.35 5.04 -18.19
CA ASN A 373 -14.48 4.63 -19.30
C ASN A 373 -15.26 3.84 -20.36
N GLN A 374 -16.18 2.96 -19.95
CA GLN A 374 -17.05 2.22 -20.86
C GLN A 374 -18.05 3.12 -21.58
N SER A 375 -18.68 4.08 -20.89
CA SER A 375 -19.62 5.02 -21.52
C SER A 375 -18.91 5.92 -22.54
N SER A 376 -17.70 6.39 -22.20
CA SER A 376 -16.86 7.19 -23.10
C SER A 376 -16.41 6.39 -24.33
N ALA A 377 -16.05 5.11 -24.13
CA ALA A 377 -15.72 4.20 -25.23
C ALA A 377 -16.94 3.92 -26.13
N ALA A 378 -18.12 3.70 -25.55
CA ALA A 378 -19.36 3.50 -26.29
C ALA A 378 -19.76 4.76 -27.10
N ALA A 379 -19.61 5.96 -26.52
CA ALA A 379 -19.82 7.21 -27.22
C ALA A 379 -18.84 7.37 -28.40
N SER A 380 -17.56 7.06 -28.19
CA SER A 380 -16.54 7.07 -29.24
C SER A 380 -16.84 6.07 -30.35
N GLN A 381 -17.32 4.87 -30.00
CA GLN A 381 -17.72 3.85 -30.97
C GLN A 381 -18.94 4.29 -31.78
N LYS A 382 -19.92 4.96 -31.16
CA LYS A 382 -21.07 5.53 -31.86
C LYS A 382 -20.62 6.58 -32.88
N ILE A 383 -19.73 7.50 -32.50
CA ILE A 383 -19.15 8.49 -33.40
C ILE A 383 -18.42 7.82 -34.57
N ALA A 384 -17.62 6.78 -34.29
CA ALA A 384 -16.93 6.02 -35.33
C ALA A 384 -17.90 5.34 -36.31
N LEU A 385 -19.01 4.77 -35.82
CA LEU A 385 -20.06 4.18 -36.66
C LEU A 385 -20.77 5.24 -37.51
N ASP A 386 -21.06 6.41 -36.95
CA ASP A 386 -21.69 7.50 -37.71
C ASP A 386 -20.74 8.04 -38.80
N HIS A 387 -19.44 8.17 -38.49
CA HIS A 387 -18.42 8.50 -39.49
C HIS A 387 -18.32 7.43 -40.60
N GLN A 388 -18.38 6.16 -40.24
CA GLN A 388 -18.37 5.06 -41.21
C GLN A 388 -19.62 5.10 -42.11
N ARG A 389 -20.81 5.35 -41.53
CA ARG A 389 -22.06 5.50 -42.29
C ARG A 389 -22.01 6.66 -43.27
N ILE A 390 -21.49 7.81 -42.85
CA ILE A 390 -21.32 8.97 -43.72
C ILE A 390 -20.33 8.65 -44.85
N ALA A 391 -19.21 7.98 -44.56
CA ALA A 391 -18.24 7.60 -45.57
C ALA A 391 -18.82 6.61 -46.61
N THR A 392 -19.66 5.67 -46.17
CA THR A 392 -20.37 4.76 -47.10
C THR A 392 -21.39 5.50 -47.95
N ASP A 393 -22.17 6.44 -47.38
CA ASP A 393 -23.13 7.25 -48.15
C ASP A 393 -22.42 8.14 -49.20
N ILE A 394 -21.30 8.75 -48.82
CA ILE A 394 -20.46 9.51 -49.76
C ILE A 394 -19.94 8.58 -50.87
N SER A 395 -19.46 7.39 -50.54
CA SER A 395 -18.95 6.44 -51.53
C SER A 395 -20.04 5.99 -52.52
N ASP A 396 -21.25 5.74 -52.03
CA ASP A 396 -22.40 5.38 -52.86
C ASP A 396 -22.79 6.54 -53.79
N ARG A 397 -22.83 7.78 -53.28
CA ARG A 397 -23.10 8.97 -54.11
C ARG A 397 -22.02 9.22 -55.15
N VAL A 398 -20.74 9.05 -54.80
CA VAL A 398 -19.64 9.15 -55.76
C VAL A 398 -19.76 8.07 -56.84
N LEU A 399 -20.13 6.84 -56.47
CA LEU A 399 -20.35 5.78 -57.45
C LEU A 399 -21.44 6.17 -58.46
N VAL A 400 -22.58 6.68 -58.00
CA VAL A 400 -23.65 7.19 -58.87
C VAL A 400 -23.16 8.31 -59.77
N LEU A 401 -22.49 9.33 -59.21
CA LEU A 401 -21.94 10.44 -60.01
C LEU A 401 -20.92 9.98 -61.07
N THR A 402 -20.07 9.00 -60.74
CA THR A 402 -19.13 8.44 -61.70
C THR A 402 -19.83 7.62 -62.79
N GLN A 403 -20.94 6.96 -62.46
CA GLN A 403 -21.75 6.24 -63.45
C GLN A 403 -22.43 7.21 -64.42
N ASP A 404 -23.06 8.27 -63.90
CA ASP A 404 -23.66 9.32 -64.72
C ASP A 404 -22.61 10.04 -65.59
N SER A 405 -21.41 10.29 -65.05
CA SER A 405 -20.29 10.85 -65.82
C SER A 405 -19.79 9.91 -66.94
N VAL A 406 -19.94 8.59 -66.78
CA VAL A 406 -19.65 7.63 -67.85
C VAL A 406 -20.70 7.70 -68.96
N ASP A 407 -21.95 8.01 -68.63
CA ASP A 407 -23.03 8.18 -69.60
C ASP A 407 -22.89 9.50 -70.39
N ASP A 408 -22.37 10.56 -69.78
CA ASP A 408 -21.98 11.82 -70.48
C ASP A 408 -20.92 11.58 -71.58
N ASN A 409 -20.16 10.50 -71.50
CA ASN A 409 -19.23 10.08 -72.54
C ASN A 409 -19.94 9.77 -73.87
N SER A 410 -21.25 9.50 -73.86
CA SER A 410 -22.08 9.34 -75.06
C SER A 410 -22.24 10.65 -75.84
N VAL A 411 -22.38 11.80 -75.16
CA VAL A 411 -22.49 13.12 -75.77
C VAL A 411 -21.16 13.52 -76.43
N ILE A 412 -20.04 13.25 -75.75
CA ILE A 412 -18.70 13.50 -76.29
C ILE A 412 -18.45 12.65 -77.56
N ARG A 413 -18.88 11.39 -77.55
CA ARG A 413 -18.82 10.51 -78.73
C ARG A 413 -19.65 11.06 -79.89
N LEU A 414 -20.83 11.60 -79.62
CA LEU A 414 -21.70 12.20 -80.65
C LEU A 414 -21.04 13.42 -81.29
N VAL A 415 -20.53 14.37 -80.50
CA VAL A 415 -19.85 15.57 -81.01
C VAL A 415 -18.62 15.19 -81.85
N THR A 416 -17.84 14.22 -81.38
CA THR A 416 -16.66 13.74 -82.11
C THR A 416 -17.05 13.10 -83.45
N LEU A 417 -18.15 12.34 -83.48
CA LEU A 417 -18.66 11.72 -84.70
C LEU A 417 -19.12 12.76 -85.72
N VAL A 418 -19.84 13.81 -85.28
CA VAL A 418 -20.24 14.92 -86.15
C VAL A 418 -19.02 15.65 -86.71
N GLY A 419 -18.02 15.94 -85.88
CA GLY A 419 -16.76 16.56 -86.30
C GLY A 419 -16.03 15.73 -87.35
N MET A 420 -16.00 14.40 -87.21
CA MET A 420 -15.35 13.49 -88.14
C MET A 420 -15.96 13.52 -89.56
N PHE A 421 -17.26 13.76 -89.69
CA PHE A 421 -17.90 13.94 -91.00
C PHE A 421 -17.69 15.35 -91.57
N TYR A 422 -17.73 16.37 -90.71
CA TYR A 422 -17.67 17.76 -91.13
C TYR A 422 -16.27 18.20 -91.59
N LEU A 423 -15.21 17.74 -90.90
CA LEU A 423 -13.82 18.16 -91.15
C LEU A 423 -13.30 17.78 -92.55
N PRO A 424 -13.44 16.52 -93.02
CA PRO A 424 -13.00 16.11 -94.35
C PRO A 424 -13.81 16.79 -95.45
N SER A 425 -15.12 16.87 -95.27
CA SER A 425 -16.04 17.53 -96.20
C SER A 425 -15.69 19.01 -96.39
N SER A 426 -15.50 19.73 -95.28
CA SER A 426 -15.15 21.16 -95.32
C SER A 426 -13.75 21.42 -95.88
N PHE A 427 -12.77 20.55 -95.60
CA PHE A 427 -11.43 20.66 -96.16
C PHE A 427 -11.44 20.51 -97.68
N VAL A 428 -12.15 19.51 -98.19
CA VAL A 428 -12.28 19.28 -99.63
C VAL A 428 -13.05 20.42 -100.29
N ALA A 429 -14.15 20.89 -99.68
CA ALA A 429 -14.89 22.06 -100.16
C ALA A 429 -14.02 23.33 -100.22
N SER A 430 -13.14 23.52 -99.23
CA SER A 430 -12.22 24.68 -99.17
C SER A 430 -11.13 24.62 -100.24
N ILE A 431 -10.56 23.44 -100.52
CA ILE A 431 -9.53 23.27 -101.57
C ILE A 431 -10.11 23.56 -102.96
N PHE A 432 -11.32 23.09 -103.23
CA PHE A 432 -11.91 23.25 -104.55
C PHE A 432 -12.51 24.65 -104.77
N GLY A 433 -12.87 25.37 -103.69
CA GLY A 433 -13.39 26.72 -103.76
C GLY A 433 -14.75 26.81 -104.48
N MET A 434 -15.36 28.00 -104.48
CA MET A 434 -16.69 28.24 -105.07
C MET A 434 -16.77 28.08 -106.60
N ASN A 435 -15.78 27.46 -107.25
CA ASN A 435 -15.69 27.32 -108.72
C ASN A 435 -16.63 26.25 -109.31
N PHE A 436 -17.31 25.45 -108.49
CA PHE A 436 -18.25 24.41 -108.97
C PHE A 436 -19.68 24.91 -109.23
N PHE A 437 -20.02 26.11 -108.75
CA PHE A 437 -21.34 26.71 -108.92
C PHE A 437 -21.21 27.99 -109.73
N ASP A 438 -21.59 27.92 -111.01
CA ASP A 438 -21.64 29.10 -111.87
C ASP A 438 -23.09 29.56 -112.07
N PHE A 439 -23.33 30.86 -111.90
CA PHE A 439 -24.66 31.44 -111.93
C PHE A 439 -24.86 32.17 -113.26
N ASP A 440 -25.46 31.48 -114.23
CA ASP A 440 -25.67 32.00 -115.59
C ASP A 440 -26.85 33.00 -115.61
N SER A 441 -26.52 34.28 -115.81
CA SER A 441 -27.45 35.41 -115.66
C SER A 441 -28.49 35.54 -116.78
N GLN A 442 -28.41 34.75 -117.86
CA GLN A 442 -29.39 34.78 -118.94
C GLN A 442 -30.51 33.73 -118.82
N THR A 443 -30.34 32.70 -117.98
CA THR A 443 -31.37 31.64 -117.81
C THR A 443 -31.82 31.40 -116.37
N SER A 444 -31.39 32.23 -115.40
CA SER A 444 -31.84 32.16 -114.00
C SER A 444 -31.80 30.75 -113.40
N SER A 445 -30.80 29.95 -113.79
CA SER A 445 -30.60 28.59 -113.30
C SER A 445 -29.16 28.40 -112.88
N ILE A 446 -28.97 27.81 -111.70
CA ILE A 446 -27.64 27.48 -111.18
C ILE A 446 -27.12 26.30 -112.01
N ARG A 447 -26.06 26.53 -112.79
CA ARG A 447 -25.37 25.45 -113.49
C ARG A 447 -24.34 24.87 -112.54
N ILE A 448 -24.61 23.65 -112.09
CA ILE A 448 -23.63 22.81 -111.40
C ILE A 448 -22.63 22.37 -112.48
N ALA A 449 -21.35 22.67 -112.29
CA ALA A 449 -20.31 22.21 -113.20
C ALA A 449 -20.32 20.67 -113.26
N THR A 450 -20.19 20.11 -114.47
CA THR A 450 -20.27 18.66 -114.72
C THR A 450 -19.23 17.86 -113.90
N ASP A 451 -18.15 18.53 -113.49
CA ASP A 451 -17.06 17.97 -112.69
C ASP A 451 -17.35 17.95 -111.16
N PHE A 452 -18.55 18.32 -110.71
CA PHE A 452 -18.96 18.21 -109.29
C PHE A 452 -18.82 16.79 -108.74
N TRP A 453 -18.86 15.77 -109.60
CA TRP A 453 -18.62 14.38 -109.19
C TRP A 453 -17.22 14.15 -108.61
N ILE A 454 -16.21 14.95 -108.99
CA ILE A 454 -14.84 14.88 -108.45
C ILE A 454 -14.82 15.23 -106.96
N TYR A 455 -15.61 16.22 -106.53
CA TYR A 455 -15.78 16.55 -105.12
C TYR A 455 -16.30 15.34 -104.32
N LEU A 456 -17.29 14.63 -104.87
CA LEU A 456 -17.88 13.45 -104.22
C LEU A 456 -16.90 12.27 -104.17
N VAL A 457 -16.16 12.04 -105.26
CA VAL A 457 -15.16 10.96 -105.38
C VAL A 457 -13.97 11.17 -104.45
N VAL A 458 -13.60 12.41 -104.11
CA VAL A 458 -12.51 12.70 -103.16
C VAL A 458 -13.02 12.71 -101.71
N THR A 459 -14.19 13.28 -101.46
CA THR A 459 -14.72 13.45 -100.09
C THR A 459 -15.11 12.12 -99.45
N VAL A 460 -15.76 11.21 -100.19
CA VAL A 460 -16.23 9.92 -99.69
C VAL A 460 -15.08 9.03 -99.16
N PRO A 461 -14.01 8.75 -99.92
CA PRO A 461 -12.90 7.92 -99.43
C PRO A 461 -12.12 8.59 -98.31
N LEU A 462 -11.98 9.92 -98.33
CA LEU A 462 -11.30 10.64 -97.24
C LEU A 462 -12.08 10.51 -95.92
N THR A 463 -13.41 10.65 -95.99
CA THR A 463 -14.31 10.45 -94.85
C THR A 463 -14.28 9.00 -94.35
N ALA A 464 -14.23 8.03 -95.27
CA ALA A 464 -14.11 6.62 -94.94
C ALA A 464 -12.78 6.29 -94.24
N LEU A 465 -11.68 6.92 -94.67
CA LEU A 465 -10.35 6.74 -94.07
C LEU A 465 -10.29 7.32 -92.65
N THR A 466 -10.83 8.52 -92.44
CA THR A 466 -10.96 9.10 -91.09
C THR A 466 -11.88 8.28 -90.19
N ALA A 467 -12.98 7.74 -90.72
CA ALA A 467 -13.88 6.83 -90.00
C ALA A 467 -13.19 5.52 -89.61
N ALA A 468 -12.46 4.90 -90.54
CA ALA A 468 -11.72 3.67 -90.29
C ALA A 468 -10.61 3.88 -89.26
N GLY A 469 -9.88 5.00 -89.33
CA GLY A 469 -8.85 5.37 -88.36
C GLY A 469 -9.41 5.51 -86.94
N TRP A 470 -10.57 6.16 -86.79
CA TRP A 470 -11.27 6.26 -85.50
C TRP A 470 -11.80 4.92 -85.02
N TRP A 471 -12.43 4.13 -85.90
CA TRP A 471 -13.00 2.83 -85.54
C TRP A 471 -11.91 1.89 -85.00
N LEU A 472 -10.75 1.83 -85.66
CA LEU A 472 -9.60 1.04 -85.21
C LEU A 472 -9.02 1.56 -83.87
N ALA A 473 -9.00 2.88 -83.64
CA ALA A 473 -8.56 3.45 -82.37
C ALA A 473 -9.55 3.18 -81.23
N ALA A 474 -10.85 3.26 -81.51
CA ALA A 474 -11.93 2.97 -80.57
C ALA A 474 -11.95 1.49 -80.18
N ASP A 475 -11.70 0.59 -81.12
CA ASP A 475 -11.67 -0.86 -80.87
C ASP A 475 -10.45 -1.25 -80.02
N ARG A 476 -9.27 -0.68 -80.31
CA ARG A 476 -8.07 -0.84 -79.47
C ARG A 476 -8.24 -0.32 -78.04
N GLN A 477 -9.12 0.64 -77.80
CA GLN A 477 -9.44 1.13 -76.45
C GLN A 477 -10.43 0.22 -75.71
N LYS A 478 -11.27 -0.55 -76.42
CA LYS A 478 -12.16 -1.55 -75.81
C LYS A 478 -11.37 -2.75 -75.30
N ASP A 479 -10.36 -3.21 -76.02
CA ASP A 479 -9.53 -4.36 -75.61
C ASP A 479 -8.64 -4.11 -74.38
N LYS A 480 -8.29 -2.84 -74.11
CA LYS A 480 -7.60 -2.47 -72.86
C LYS A 480 -8.53 -2.47 -71.63
N ARG A 481 -9.85 -2.59 -71.81
CA ARG A 481 -10.85 -2.69 -70.74
C ARG A 481 -11.29 -4.15 -70.57
N LEU A 482 -10.38 -4.99 -70.05
CA LEU A 482 -10.73 -6.31 -69.53
C LEU A 482 -11.71 -6.20 -68.33
N PRO A 483 -12.55 -7.22 -68.08
CA PRO A 483 -13.81 -7.05 -67.35
C PRO A 483 -13.61 -6.93 -65.84
N ARG A 484 -14.24 -5.90 -65.25
CA ARG A 484 -14.43 -5.79 -63.79
C ARG A 484 -15.31 -6.96 -63.33
N LYS A 485 -14.72 -7.90 -62.58
CA LYS A 485 -15.46 -8.96 -61.89
C LYS A 485 -16.48 -8.31 -60.94
N SER A 486 -17.76 -8.69 -61.11
CA SER A 486 -18.81 -8.43 -60.13
C SER A 486 -18.43 -9.12 -58.82
N CYS A 487 -18.21 -8.33 -57.76
CA CYS A 487 -18.10 -8.85 -56.42
C CYS A 487 -19.52 -8.92 -55.84
N SER A 488 -20.01 -10.15 -55.69
CA SER A 488 -21.23 -10.49 -54.95
C SER A 488 -21.19 -9.88 -53.56
N LYS A 489 -22.25 -9.17 -53.18
CA LYS A 489 -22.56 -8.74 -51.82
C LYS A 489 -22.58 -9.96 -50.88
N VAL A 490 -21.93 -9.85 -49.73
CA VAL A 490 -22.22 -10.59 -48.49
C VAL A 490 -22.49 -9.54 -47.43
#